data_AF-A0A420EZV8-F1
#
_entry.id   AF-A0A420EZV8-F1
#
_cell.length_a   1.000
_cell.length_b   1.000
_cell.length_c   1.000
_cell.angle_alpha   90.00
_cell.angle_beta   90.00
_cell.angle_gamma   90.00
#
_symmetry.space_group_name_H-M   'P 1'
#
loop_
_entity.id
_entity.type
_entity.pdbx_description
1 polymer ?
#
loop_
_entity_poly.entity_id
_entity_poly.type
_entity_poly.pdbx_seq_one_letter_code
_entity_poly.pdbx_strand_id
1 'polypeptide(L)'
;MSSDPIAPVLRELLVRQLEAWLPAALKRSRRATLALAYADGDARGADDALRAVAAQADRLRGSRLAVVVLAAGAADLPARLGPIEAALPADVAVHVVPGGPDRLPVALKAAGAAGAPLLSVVDLGVPTAGAAGTADPTPPAGLDPAVLAAAAGGRPSELLLWGGGPARGALTAAGFPLVAEAELVAGEGGTGTAITLGTGWDRSLEAFKDALWAVDAGLRYGDPADPEHLLDVSRDPDPGPLRRELLAELARSGPRTVSELRRHTLTATVYRSADAVRALTGLVDDGEVVRERESGRLAGDEFISLAG
;
A
#
# COMPACT_ATOMS: atom_id res chain seq x y z
N MET A 1 -27.00 -0.51 12.65
CA MET A 1 -25.69 -1.13 12.38
C MET A 1 -24.80 -0.01 11.91
N SER A 2 -23.84 0.43 12.73
CA SER A 2 -22.90 1.46 12.30
C SER A 2 -22.02 0.85 11.21
N SER A 3 -22.14 1.31 9.98
CA SER A 3 -21.25 0.90 8.89
C SER A 3 -19.83 1.31 9.24
N ASP A 4 -18.88 0.39 9.14
CA ASP A 4 -17.46 0.72 9.26
C ASP A 4 -17.09 1.79 8.20
N PRO A 5 -16.69 3.01 8.61
CA PRO A 5 -16.33 4.08 7.68
C PRO A 5 -14.98 3.85 6.99
N ILE A 6 -14.14 2.93 7.47
CA ILE A 6 -12.83 2.63 6.90
C ILE A 6 -12.95 1.68 5.69
N ALA A 7 -13.87 0.71 5.74
CA ALA A 7 -14.05 -0.26 4.66
C ALA A 7 -14.24 0.38 3.26
N PRO A 8 -15.05 1.44 3.05
CA PRO A 8 -15.12 2.13 1.76
C PRO A 8 -13.79 2.73 1.29
N VAL A 9 -12.99 3.27 2.22
CA VAL A 9 -11.67 3.84 1.92
C VAL A 9 -10.70 2.76 1.48
N LEU A 10 -10.66 1.61 2.15
CA LEU A 10 -9.80 0.48 1.75
C LEU A 10 -10.16 -0.01 0.34
N ARG A 11 -11.45 -0.07 0.00
CA ARG A 11 -11.90 -0.46 -1.35
C ARG A 11 -11.52 0.57 -2.41
N GLU A 12 -11.63 1.86 -2.12
CA GLU A 12 -11.17 2.92 -3.03
C GLU A 12 -9.64 2.87 -3.23
N LEU A 13 -8.88 2.64 -2.16
CA LEU A 13 -7.42 2.47 -2.25
C LEU A 13 -7.03 1.24 -3.08
N LEU A 14 -7.75 0.13 -2.94
CA LEU A 14 -7.59 -1.04 -3.80
C LEU A 14 -7.76 -0.69 -5.28
N VAL A 15 -8.87 -0.02 -5.61
CA VAL A 15 -9.18 0.36 -7.00
C VAL A 15 -8.07 1.24 -7.57
N ARG A 16 -7.64 2.27 -6.84
CA ARG A 16 -6.54 3.17 -7.27
C ARG A 16 -5.21 2.43 -7.43
N GLN A 17 -4.87 1.54 -6.51
CA GLN A 17 -3.66 0.74 -6.61
C GLN A 17 -3.70 -0.17 -7.84
N LEU A 18 -4.86 -0.78 -8.13
CA LEU A 18 -5.06 -1.64 -9.29
C LEU A 18 -4.99 -0.85 -10.61
N GLU A 19 -5.54 0.36 -10.65
CA GLU A 19 -5.44 1.28 -11.80
C GLU A 19 -3.99 1.67 -12.11
N ALA A 20 -3.16 1.85 -11.07
CA ALA A 20 -1.73 2.13 -11.23
C ALA A 20 -0.92 0.88 -11.61
N TRP A 21 -1.21 -0.26 -10.97
CA TRP A 21 -0.46 -1.51 -11.12
C TRP A 21 -0.71 -2.19 -12.47
N LEU A 22 -1.97 -2.39 -12.86
CA LEU A 22 -2.34 -3.26 -13.99
C LEU A 22 -1.67 -2.84 -15.31
N PRO A 23 -1.69 -1.56 -15.72
CA PRO A 23 -1.05 -1.14 -16.98
C PRO A 23 0.45 -1.40 -16.99
N ALA A 24 1.10 -1.33 -15.83
CA ALA A 24 2.52 -1.53 -15.71
C ALA A 24 2.92 -3.01 -15.60
N ALA A 25 2.07 -3.83 -14.98
CA ALA A 25 2.19 -5.28 -14.99
C ALA A 25 2.13 -5.81 -16.43
N LEU A 26 1.12 -5.39 -17.20
CA LEU A 26 0.91 -5.84 -18.58
C LEU A 26 1.98 -5.33 -19.57
N LYS A 27 2.63 -4.20 -19.27
CA LYS A 27 3.80 -3.74 -20.03
C LYS A 27 5.03 -4.63 -19.84
N ARG A 28 5.15 -5.28 -18.67
CA ARG A 28 6.30 -6.12 -18.32
C ARG A 28 6.11 -7.58 -18.72
N SER A 29 4.88 -8.07 -18.72
CA SER A 29 4.57 -9.48 -18.96
C SER A 29 3.23 -9.63 -19.65
N ARG A 30 3.11 -10.64 -20.51
CA ARG A 30 1.84 -11.08 -21.12
C ARG A 30 0.97 -11.88 -20.16
N ARG A 31 1.42 -12.11 -18.93
CA ARG A 31 0.66 -12.76 -17.87
C ARG A 31 0.85 -12.02 -16.55
N ALA A 32 -0.22 -11.85 -15.77
CA ALA A 32 -0.18 -11.27 -14.43
C ALA A 32 -1.18 -11.97 -13.51
N THR A 33 -0.99 -11.83 -12.20
CA THR A 33 -1.90 -12.39 -11.20
C THR A 33 -2.31 -11.30 -10.21
N LEU A 34 -3.62 -11.20 -9.98
CA LEU A 34 -4.22 -10.45 -8.88
C LEU A 34 -4.76 -11.46 -7.87
N ALA A 35 -4.32 -11.40 -6.63
CA ALA A 35 -4.86 -12.24 -5.56
C ALA A 35 -5.49 -11.38 -4.48
N LEU A 36 -6.73 -11.69 -4.13
CA LEU A 36 -7.52 -11.00 -3.12
C LEU A 36 -7.87 -12.02 -2.05
N ALA A 37 -7.33 -11.86 -0.84
CA ALA A 37 -7.52 -12.80 0.26
C ALA A 37 -8.15 -12.10 1.45
N TYR A 38 -9.37 -12.53 1.81
CA TYR A 38 -10.16 -11.93 2.87
C TYR A 38 -10.29 -12.89 4.05
N ALA A 39 -9.86 -12.47 5.24
CA ALA A 39 -10.12 -13.19 6.48
C ALA A 39 -11.62 -13.21 6.81
N ASP A 40 -12.29 -12.07 6.59
CA ASP A 40 -13.72 -11.91 6.82
C ASP A 40 -14.54 -12.16 5.55
N GLY A 41 -15.71 -12.80 5.70
CA GLY A 41 -16.46 -13.34 4.56
C GLY A 41 -17.21 -12.35 3.66
N ASP A 42 -17.15 -11.05 3.91
CA ASP A 42 -17.90 -10.07 3.11
C ASP A 42 -17.26 -9.87 1.72
N ALA A 43 -15.92 -9.98 1.60
CA ALA A 43 -15.15 -9.93 0.36
C ALA A 43 -15.57 -8.84 -0.66
N ARG A 44 -16.19 -7.73 -0.22
CA ARG A 44 -16.75 -6.69 -1.11
C ARG A 44 -15.71 -6.01 -1.96
N GLY A 45 -14.45 -5.99 -1.51
CA GLY A 45 -13.33 -5.52 -2.32
C GLY A 45 -13.14 -6.32 -3.61
N ALA A 46 -13.59 -7.58 -3.68
CA ALA A 46 -13.49 -8.40 -4.87
C ALA A 46 -14.38 -7.86 -6.01
N ASP A 47 -15.61 -7.46 -5.67
CA ASP A 47 -16.54 -6.86 -6.62
C ASP A 47 -15.96 -5.57 -7.23
N ASP A 48 -15.42 -4.69 -6.38
CA ASP A 48 -14.84 -3.41 -6.81
C ASP A 48 -13.55 -3.61 -7.63
N ALA A 49 -12.71 -4.56 -7.23
CA ALA A 49 -11.53 -4.93 -7.99
C ALA A 49 -11.88 -5.47 -9.39
N LEU A 50 -12.85 -6.39 -9.51
CA LEU A 50 -13.26 -6.91 -10.81
C LEU A 50 -13.88 -5.83 -11.71
N ARG A 51 -14.64 -4.89 -11.14
CA ARG A 51 -15.13 -3.72 -11.90
C ARG A 51 -13.98 -2.84 -12.40
N ALA A 52 -12.95 -2.61 -11.58
CA ALA A 52 -11.76 -1.87 -11.99
C ALA A 52 -10.93 -2.62 -13.05
N VAL A 53 -10.89 -3.96 -13.03
CA VAL A 53 -10.33 -4.76 -14.13
C VAL A 53 -11.16 -4.59 -15.41
N ALA A 54 -12.50 -4.68 -15.31
CA ALA A 54 -13.41 -4.51 -16.45
C ALA A 54 -13.26 -3.13 -17.10
N ALA A 55 -13.10 -2.07 -16.30
CA ALA A 55 -12.85 -0.71 -16.77
C ALA A 55 -11.55 -0.57 -17.60
N GLN A 56 -10.63 -1.54 -17.47
CA GLN A 56 -9.36 -1.59 -18.20
C GLN A 56 -9.32 -2.69 -19.27
N ALA A 57 -10.47 -3.24 -19.67
CA ALA A 57 -10.61 -4.33 -20.65
C ALA A 57 -9.77 -4.15 -21.92
N ASP A 58 -9.73 -2.94 -22.48
CA ASP A 58 -8.96 -2.68 -23.71
C ASP A 58 -7.45 -2.87 -23.55
N ARG A 59 -6.92 -2.70 -22.33
CA ARG A 59 -5.49 -2.88 -22.03
C ARG A 59 -5.10 -4.35 -21.86
N LEU A 60 -6.08 -5.21 -21.64
CA LEU A 60 -5.88 -6.65 -21.41
C LEU A 60 -5.76 -7.44 -22.71
N ARG A 61 -6.07 -6.85 -23.87
CA ARG A 61 -6.02 -7.56 -25.15
C ARG A 61 -4.65 -8.21 -25.38
N GLY A 62 -4.65 -9.53 -25.53
CA GLY A 62 -3.44 -10.32 -25.77
C GLY A 62 -2.55 -10.52 -24.54
N SER A 63 -3.07 -10.27 -23.33
CA SER A 63 -2.39 -10.51 -22.05
C SER A 63 -3.32 -11.22 -21.08
N ARG A 64 -2.85 -12.29 -20.44
CA ARG A 64 -3.63 -13.10 -19.51
C ARG A 64 -3.60 -12.53 -18.10
N LEU A 65 -4.75 -12.34 -17.48
CA LEU A 65 -4.87 -11.98 -16.07
C LEU A 65 -5.58 -13.09 -15.30
N ALA A 66 -4.91 -13.67 -14.31
CA ALA A 66 -5.56 -14.55 -13.35
C ALA A 66 -5.98 -13.73 -12.12
N VAL A 67 -7.27 -13.75 -11.77
CA VAL A 67 -7.78 -13.17 -10.54
C VAL A 67 -8.15 -14.30 -9.60
N VAL A 68 -7.52 -14.36 -8.43
CA VAL A 68 -7.78 -15.36 -7.40
C VAL A 68 -8.46 -14.66 -6.22
N VAL A 69 -9.63 -15.14 -5.82
CA VAL A 69 -10.38 -14.60 -4.67
C VAL A 69 -10.50 -15.68 -3.60
N LEU A 70 -9.91 -15.44 -2.44
CA LEU A 70 -10.02 -16.27 -1.25
C LEU A 70 -10.87 -15.55 -0.22
N ALA A 71 -11.93 -16.20 0.27
CA ALA A 71 -12.74 -15.67 1.35
C ALA A 71 -13.31 -16.80 2.22
N ALA A 72 -13.27 -16.63 3.54
CA ALA A 72 -13.99 -17.51 4.45
C ALA A 72 -15.50 -17.30 4.27
N GLY A 73 -16.30 -18.36 4.07
CA GLY A 73 -17.75 -18.20 3.87
C GLY A 73 -18.19 -17.83 2.45
N ALA A 74 -17.38 -18.13 1.43
CA ALA A 74 -17.60 -17.83 0.01
C ALA A 74 -18.74 -18.61 -0.69
N ALA A 75 -19.81 -19.03 0.01
CA ALA A 75 -20.85 -19.86 -0.60
C ALA A 75 -21.67 -19.11 -1.65
N ASP A 76 -21.94 -17.82 -1.43
CA ASP A 76 -22.67 -16.93 -2.34
C ASP A 76 -21.74 -16.15 -3.29
N LEU A 77 -20.45 -16.10 -2.99
CA LEU A 77 -19.45 -15.31 -3.72
C LEU A 77 -19.39 -15.63 -5.23
N PRO A 78 -19.42 -16.91 -5.68
CA PRO A 78 -19.49 -17.21 -7.12
C PRO A 78 -20.75 -16.63 -7.79
N ALA A 79 -21.90 -16.68 -7.13
CA ALA A 79 -23.15 -16.13 -7.68
C ALA A 79 -23.10 -14.58 -7.75
N ARG A 80 -22.43 -13.94 -6.78
CA ARG A 80 -22.24 -12.49 -6.73
C ARG A 80 -21.26 -11.99 -7.80
N LEU A 81 -20.14 -12.69 -7.98
CA LEU A 81 -19.09 -12.30 -8.94
C LEU A 81 -19.41 -12.70 -10.38
N GLY A 82 -20.22 -13.76 -10.59
CA GLY A 82 -20.54 -14.28 -11.92
C GLY A 82 -21.04 -13.25 -12.94
N PRO A 83 -21.98 -12.34 -12.59
CA PRO A 83 -22.39 -11.27 -13.50
C PRO A 83 -21.27 -10.30 -13.90
N ILE A 84 -20.32 -10.03 -13.00
CA ILE A 84 -19.17 -9.16 -13.27
C ILE A 84 -18.17 -9.92 -14.16
N GLU A 85 -17.91 -11.19 -13.83
CA GLU A 85 -17.02 -12.07 -14.60
C GLU A 85 -17.51 -12.25 -16.05
N ALA A 86 -18.82 -12.38 -16.27
CA ALA A 86 -19.41 -12.50 -17.61
C ALA A 86 -19.18 -11.26 -18.50
N ALA A 87 -18.88 -10.11 -17.90
CA ALA A 87 -18.56 -8.87 -18.61
C ALA A 87 -17.04 -8.68 -18.83
N LEU A 88 -16.19 -9.55 -18.27
CA LEU A 88 -14.75 -9.47 -18.43
C LEU A 88 -14.30 -9.98 -19.81
N PRO A 89 -13.15 -9.48 -20.33
CA PRO A 89 -12.52 -10.08 -21.50
C PRO A 89 -12.16 -11.55 -21.28
N ALA A 90 -12.18 -12.34 -22.35
CA ALA A 90 -11.81 -13.76 -22.31
C ALA A 90 -10.36 -14.03 -21.84
N ASP A 91 -9.51 -13.00 -21.85
CA ASP A 91 -8.14 -13.06 -21.34
C ASP A 91 -8.06 -12.98 -19.80
N VAL A 92 -9.18 -12.73 -19.11
CA VAL A 92 -9.27 -12.71 -17.65
C VAL A 92 -9.93 -13.99 -17.14
N ALA A 93 -9.27 -14.69 -16.23
CA ALA A 93 -9.82 -15.85 -15.55
C ALA A 93 -10.03 -15.52 -14.07
N VAL A 94 -11.24 -15.76 -13.54
CA VAL A 94 -11.55 -15.56 -12.12
C VAL A 94 -11.64 -16.92 -11.43
N HIS A 95 -10.98 -17.04 -10.29
CA HIS A 95 -10.92 -18.26 -9.50
C HIS A 95 -11.33 -17.96 -8.06
N VAL A 96 -12.53 -18.39 -7.68
CA VAL A 96 -13.00 -18.31 -6.29
C VAL A 96 -12.55 -19.57 -5.54
N VAL A 97 -11.75 -19.39 -4.49
CA VAL A 97 -11.16 -20.47 -3.68
C VAL A 97 -11.71 -20.36 -2.26
N PRO A 98 -12.39 -21.39 -1.74
CA PRO A 98 -12.83 -21.40 -0.35
C PRO A 98 -11.65 -21.36 0.62
N GLY A 99 -11.72 -20.50 1.63
CA GLY A 99 -10.68 -20.37 2.67
C GLY A 99 -10.19 -18.94 2.81
N GLY A 100 -9.38 -18.69 3.85
CA GLY A 100 -8.84 -17.37 4.14
C GLY A 100 -7.45 -17.14 3.54
N PRO A 101 -6.73 -16.12 4.05
CA PRO A 101 -5.36 -15.80 3.64
C PRO A 101 -4.36 -16.96 3.74
N ASP A 102 -4.57 -17.91 4.66
CA ASP A 102 -3.74 -19.12 4.84
C ASP A 102 -3.64 -19.98 3.56
N ARG A 103 -4.62 -19.87 2.66
CA ARG A 103 -4.65 -20.61 1.38
C ARG A 103 -3.93 -19.91 0.24
N LEU A 104 -3.48 -18.67 0.44
CA LEU A 104 -2.81 -17.88 -0.59
C LEU A 104 -1.61 -18.62 -1.24
N PRO A 105 -0.71 -19.31 -0.50
CA PRO A 105 0.41 -20.01 -1.12
C PRO A 105 -0.02 -21.09 -2.12
N VAL A 106 -1.04 -21.87 -1.78
CA VAL A 106 -1.57 -22.93 -2.64
C VAL A 106 -2.26 -22.34 -3.85
N ALA A 107 -3.08 -21.29 -3.65
CA ALA A 107 -3.82 -20.67 -4.73
C ALA A 107 -2.92 -19.95 -5.73
N LEU A 108 -1.88 -19.24 -5.27
CA LEU A 108 -0.88 -18.60 -6.13
C LEU A 108 -0.07 -19.63 -6.93
N LYS A 109 0.28 -20.77 -6.31
CA LYS A 109 0.94 -21.87 -7.01
C LYS A 109 0.06 -22.45 -8.11
N ALA A 110 -1.22 -22.69 -7.82
CA ALA A 110 -2.19 -23.19 -8.79
C ALA A 110 -2.42 -22.20 -9.95
N ALA A 111 -2.44 -20.90 -9.67
CA ALA A 111 -2.56 -19.85 -10.67
C ALA A 111 -1.26 -19.62 -11.48
N GLY A 112 -0.15 -20.29 -11.12
CA GLY A 112 1.14 -20.12 -11.79
C GLY A 112 1.74 -18.72 -11.61
N ALA A 113 1.45 -18.03 -10.50
CA ALA A 113 1.83 -16.63 -10.28
C ALA A 113 3.35 -16.38 -10.24
N ALA A 114 4.14 -17.43 -9.96
CA ALA A 114 5.59 -17.34 -9.83
C ALA A 114 6.26 -16.74 -11.07
N GLY A 115 7.16 -15.78 -10.84
CA GLY A 115 7.95 -15.14 -11.89
C GLY A 115 7.17 -14.22 -12.84
N ALA A 116 5.90 -13.93 -12.55
CA ALA A 116 5.09 -12.93 -13.26
C ALA A 116 4.72 -11.78 -12.31
N PRO A 117 4.31 -10.61 -12.83
CA PRO A 117 3.74 -9.55 -12.01
C PRO A 117 2.61 -10.07 -11.12
N LEU A 118 2.75 -9.84 -9.82
CA LEU A 118 1.78 -10.27 -8.80
C LEU A 118 1.41 -9.07 -7.93
N LEU A 119 0.12 -8.81 -7.79
CA LEU A 119 -0.45 -7.97 -6.75
C LEU A 119 -1.29 -8.86 -5.83
N SER A 120 -0.88 -8.97 -4.58
CA SER A 120 -1.64 -9.63 -3.53
C SER A 120 -2.26 -8.58 -2.61
N VAL A 121 -3.54 -8.73 -2.29
CA VAL A 121 -4.26 -7.92 -1.30
C VAL A 121 -4.71 -8.88 -0.23
N VAL A 122 -4.27 -8.66 1.00
CA VAL A 122 -4.59 -9.53 2.13
C VAL A 122 -5.24 -8.69 3.21
N ASP A 123 -6.50 -8.99 3.46
CA ASP A 123 -7.28 -8.44 4.55
C ASP A 123 -7.24 -9.42 5.74
N LEU A 124 -6.61 -8.98 6.82
CA LEU A 124 -6.48 -9.75 8.06
C LEU A 124 -7.70 -9.61 8.98
N GLY A 125 -8.68 -8.78 8.62
CA GLY A 125 -9.86 -8.48 9.43
C GLY A 125 -9.60 -7.48 10.55
N VAL A 126 -10.66 -7.20 11.33
CA VAL A 126 -10.60 -6.26 12.47
C VAL A 126 -9.74 -6.87 13.59
N PRO A 127 -8.81 -6.11 14.21
CA PRO A 127 -8.04 -6.60 15.35
C PRO A 127 -8.99 -7.05 16.47
N THR A 128 -8.85 -8.29 16.94
CA THR A 128 -9.50 -8.69 18.19
C THR A 128 -8.94 -7.86 19.32
N ALA A 129 -9.79 -7.13 20.05
CA ALA A 129 -9.40 -6.25 21.15
C ALA A 129 -8.43 -6.98 22.11
N GLY A 130 -7.21 -6.47 22.22
CA GLY A 130 -6.13 -7.06 23.01
C GLY A 130 -4.72 -6.91 22.42
N ALA A 131 -4.60 -6.52 21.14
CA ALA A 131 -3.32 -6.32 20.47
C ALA A 131 -2.82 -4.86 20.47
N ALA A 132 -3.15 -4.08 21.52
CA ALA A 132 -2.42 -2.85 21.79
C ALA A 132 -1.07 -3.24 22.39
N GLY A 133 -0.11 -3.54 21.52
CA GLY A 133 1.22 -4.03 21.89
C GLY A 133 2.28 -3.30 21.07
N THR A 134 3.26 -2.79 21.80
CA THR A 134 4.55 -2.21 21.41
C THR A 134 5.12 -2.67 20.07
N ALA A 135 5.93 -1.80 19.45
CA ALA A 135 6.76 -1.99 18.24
C ALA A 135 7.80 -3.13 18.34
N ASP A 136 7.38 -4.29 18.81
CA ASP A 136 8.12 -5.54 18.86
C ASP A 136 8.13 -6.14 17.43
N PRO A 137 9.26 -6.64 16.92
CA PRO A 137 9.36 -7.18 15.56
C PRO A 137 8.61 -8.51 15.34
N THR A 138 7.75 -8.91 16.28
CA THR A 138 6.87 -10.05 16.12
C THR A 138 5.82 -9.71 15.05
N PRO A 139 5.64 -10.52 14.00
CA PRO A 139 4.65 -10.24 12.97
C PRO A 139 3.26 -10.05 13.60
N PRO A 140 2.42 -9.14 13.06
CA PRO A 140 1.09 -8.91 13.59
C PRO A 140 0.35 -10.25 13.69
N ALA A 141 -0.32 -10.48 14.81
CA ALA A 141 -1.05 -11.72 15.05
C ALA A 141 -1.96 -12.03 13.84
N GLY A 142 -1.76 -13.20 13.21
CA GLY A 142 -2.50 -13.61 12.01
C GLY A 142 -1.72 -13.54 10.69
N LEU A 143 -0.52 -12.95 10.65
CA LEU A 143 0.30 -12.89 9.43
C LEU A 143 1.27 -14.07 9.33
N ASP A 144 0.88 -15.10 8.57
CA ASP A 144 1.70 -16.30 8.34
C ASP A 144 2.91 -16.00 7.42
N PRO A 145 4.16 -16.33 7.82
CA PRO A 145 5.34 -16.20 6.96
C PRO A 145 5.21 -16.88 5.59
N ALA A 146 4.46 -17.97 5.47
CA ALA A 146 4.22 -18.66 4.20
C ALA A 146 3.39 -17.78 3.24
N VAL A 147 2.42 -17.01 3.76
CA VAL A 147 1.62 -16.05 2.98
C VAL A 147 2.50 -14.94 2.44
N LEU A 148 3.39 -14.40 3.29
CA LEU A 148 4.36 -13.37 2.90
C LEU A 148 5.33 -13.88 1.82
N ALA A 149 5.91 -15.05 2.02
CA ALA A 149 6.84 -15.67 1.07
C ALA A 149 6.16 -15.93 -0.29
N ALA A 150 4.90 -16.36 -0.29
CA ALA A 150 4.14 -16.57 -1.52
C ALA A 150 3.87 -15.25 -2.26
N ALA A 151 3.48 -14.19 -1.53
CA ALA A 151 3.27 -12.87 -2.11
C ALA A 151 4.56 -12.26 -2.70
N ALA A 152 5.72 -12.53 -2.10
CA ALA A 152 7.03 -12.11 -2.60
C ALA A 152 7.53 -12.90 -3.84
N GLY A 153 6.81 -13.95 -4.26
CA GLY A 153 7.18 -14.81 -5.39
C GLY A 153 6.99 -14.18 -6.78
N GLY A 154 6.29 -13.05 -6.86
CA GLY A 154 6.06 -12.31 -8.11
C GLY A 154 7.27 -11.55 -8.64
N ARG A 155 7.23 -11.16 -9.91
CA ARG A 155 8.26 -10.33 -10.58
C ARG A 155 7.61 -9.29 -11.51
N PRO A 156 7.38 -8.04 -11.06
CA PRO A 156 7.50 -7.57 -9.67
C PRO A 156 6.43 -8.16 -8.75
N SER A 157 6.68 -8.13 -7.45
CA SER A 157 5.72 -8.49 -6.39
C SER A 157 5.27 -7.25 -5.63
N GLU A 158 3.97 -7.14 -5.43
CA GLU A 158 3.32 -6.12 -4.59
C GLU A 158 2.37 -6.80 -3.61
N LEU A 159 2.38 -6.36 -2.36
CA LEU A 159 1.51 -6.85 -1.29
C LEU A 159 0.88 -5.66 -0.59
N LEU A 160 -0.45 -5.58 -0.61
CA LEU A 160 -1.24 -4.65 0.16
C LEU A 160 -1.88 -5.40 1.34
N LEU A 161 -1.50 -5.05 2.56
CA LEU A 161 -2.06 -5.60 3.80
C LEU A 161 -3.03 -4.61 4.43
N TRP A 162 -4.20 -5.12 4.86
CA TRP A 162 -5.21 -4.37 5.62
C TRP A 162 -5.44 -5.03 6.98
N GLY A 163 -5.60 -4.20 8.00
CA GLY A 163 -5.86 -4.66 9.36
C GLY A 163 -4.60 -5.18 10.06
N GLY A 164 -4.79 -5.74 11.25
CA GLY A 164 -3.71 -6.12 12.14
C GLY A 164 -2.96 -4.90 12.72
N GLY A 165 -1.64 -5.02 12.83
CA GLY A 165 -0.74 -3.97 13.30
C GLY A 165 0.38 -3.68 12.29
N PRO A 166 1.38 -2.86 12.68
CA PRO A 166 2.53 -2.56 11.84
C PRO A 166 3.22 -3.83 11.31
N ALA A 167 3.60 -3.85 10.04
CA ALA A 167 4.05 -5.05 9.35
C ALA A 167 5.38 -4.89 8.60
N ARG A 168 6.02 -3.71 8.68
CA ARG A 168 7.27 -3.39 7.97
C ARG A 168 8.40 -4.35 8.22
N GLY A 169 8.63 -4.73 9.48
CA GLY A 169 9.67 -5.72 9.81
C GLY A 169 9.42 -7.04 9.08
N ALA A 170 8.20 -7.54 9.13
CA ALA A 170 7.80 -8.79 8.48
C ALA A 170 7.90 -8.71 6.94
N LEU A 171 7.47 -7.62 6.33
CA LEU A 171 7.52 -7.45 4.87
C LEU A 171 8.96 -7.28 4.37
N THR A 172 9.79 -6.56 5.11
CA THR A 172 11.22 -6.43 4.80
C THR A 172 11.90 -7.79 4.89
N ALA A 173 11.63 -8.56 5.95
CA ALA A 173 12.14 -9.92 6.11
C ALA A 173 11.66 -10.89 5.01
N ALA A 174 10.46 -10.67 4.47
CA ALA A 174 9.91 -11.43 3.34
C ALA A 174 10.50 -11.02 1.98
N GLY A 175 11.33 -9.98 1.93
CA GLY A 175 12.03 -9.55 0.72
C GLY A 175 11.37 -8.41 -0.07
N PHE A 176 10.44 -7.67 0.53
CA PHE A 176 9.94 -6.42 -0.06
C PHE A 176 10.94 -5.29 0.25
N PRO A 177 11.64 -4.72 -0.75
CA PRO A 177 12.68 -3.71 -0.52
C PRO A 177 12.10 -2.33 -0.19
N LEU A 178 10.83 -2.08 -0.51
CA LEU A 178 10.12 -0.84 -0.20
C LEU A 178 8.88 -1.17 0.59
N VAL A 179 8.73 -0.52 1.75
CA VAL A 179 7.53 -0.62 2.56
C VAL A 179 7.03 0.76 2.92
N ALA A 180 5.73 0.98 2.73
CA ALA A 180 5.00 2.14 3.27
C ALA A 180 3.89 1.66 4.20
N GLU A 181 3.71 2.40 5.29
CA GLU A 181 2.67 2.15 6.29
C GLU A 181 1.87 3.43 6.52
N ALA A 182 0.62 3.27 6.91
CA ALA A 182 -0.23 4.30 7.46
C ALA A 182 -1.26 3.65 8.39
N GLU A 183 -1.74 4.40 9.38
CA GLU A 183 -2.87 3.99 10.21
C GLU A 183 -4.10 4.85 9.86
N LEU A 184 -5.22 4.21 9.51
CA LEU A 184 -6.47 4.90 9.19
C LEU A 184 -7.35 5.00 10.44
N VAL A 185 -7.63 6.21 10.91
CA VAL A 185 -8.41 6.44 12.13
C VAL A 185 -9.72 7.13 11.79
N ALA A 186 -10.84 6.56 12.23
CA ALA A 186 -12.18 7.11 12.05
C ALA A 186 -12.62 7.90 13.28
N GLY A 187 -12.80 9.22 13.13
CA GLY A 187 -13.28 10.10 14.19
C GLY A 187 -12.31 10.27 15.37
N GLU A 188 -12.74 11.00 16.39
CA GLU A 188 -11.97 11.17 17.64
C GLU A 188 -12.07 9.91 18.51
N GLY A 189 -10.91 9.34 18.86
CA GLY A 189 -10.83 8.15 19.71
C GLY A 189 -11.17 6.82 19.03
N GLY A 190 -11.30 6.80 17.70
CA GLY A 190 -11.49 5.55 16.94
C GLY A 190 -10.26 4.65 17.00
N THR A 191 -10.47 3.33 16.95
CA THR A 191 -9.38 2.37 16.76
C THR A 191 -8.87 2.47 15.33
N GLY A 192 -7.57 2.68 15.15
CA GLY A 192 -6.99 2.75 13.83
C GLY A 192 -6.90 1.39 13.15
N THR A 193 -6.92 1.42 11.81
CA THR A 193 -6.72 0.25 10.96
C THR A 193 -5.41 0.43 10.19
N ALA A 194 -4.45 -0.45 10.42
CA ALA A 194 -3.19 -0.43 9.70
C ALA A 194 -3.41 -0.77 8.21
N ILE A 195 -2.73 -0.02 7.34
CA ILE A 195 -2.56 -0.34 5.93
C ILE A 195 -1.07 -0.33 5.59
N THR A 196 -0.60 -1.42 4.99
CA THR A 196 0.82 -1.58 4.64
C THR A 196 0.96 -1.99 3.18
N LEU A 197 1.79 -1.29 2.42
CA LEU A 197 2.23 -1.71 1.09
C LEU A 197 3.67 -2.21 1.17
N GLY A 198 3.92 -3.44 0.72
CA GLY A 198 5.24 -3.93 0.33
C GLY A 198 5.36 -3.97 -1.19
N THR A 199 6.42 -3.41 -1.75
CA THR A 199 6.62 -3.37 -3.20
C THR A 199 8.10 -3.44 -3.57
N GLY A 200 8.37 -3.98 -4.76
CA GLY A 200 9.67 -3.90 -5.41
C GLY A 200 9.85 -2.67 -6.31
N TRP A 201 8.87 -1.76 -6.35
CA TRP A 201 8.80 -0.75 -7.40
C TRP A 201 8.45 0.66 -6.89
N ASP A 202 9.36 1.61 -7.08
CA ASP A 202 9.20 2.99 -6.58
C ASP A 202 7.92 3.68 -7.09
N ARG A 203 7.53 3.43 -8.35
CA ARG A 203 6.30 4.03 -8.89
C ARG A 203 5.03 3.50 -8.21
N SER A 204 5.03 2.23 -7.79
CA SER A 204 3.90 1.67 -7.04
C SER A 204 3.83 2.29 -5.64
N LEU A 205 4.98 2.52 -5.00
CA LEU A 205 5.07 3.22 -3.73
C LEU A 205 4.54 4.66 -3.83
N GLU A 206 4.96 5.41 -4.86
CA GLU A 206 4.46 6.77 -5.12
C GLU A 206 2.95 6.77 -5.39
N ALA A 207 2.46 5.87 -6.25
CA ALA A 207 1.03 5.76 -6.56
C ALA A 207 0.19 5.44 -5.32
N PHE A 208 0.69 4.60 -4.42
CA PHE A 208 0.03 4.30 -3.16
C PHE A 208 -0.04 5.51 -2.22
N LYS A 209 1.06 6.26 -2.06
CA LYS A 209 1.05 7.50 -1.27
C LYS A 209 0.12 8.55 -1.86
N ASP A 210 0.12 8.70 -3.19
CA ASP A 210 -0.80 9.61 -3.87
C ASP A 210 -2.26 9.17 -3.69
N ALA A 211 -2.53 7.86 -3.75
CA ALA A 211 -3.87 7.31 -3.52
C ALA A 211 -4.35 7.57 -2.09
N LEU A 212 -3.50 7.35 -1.06
CA LEU A 212 -3.82 7.67 0.33
C LEU A 212 -4.33 9.12 0.45
N TRP A 213 -3.55 10.10 0.02
CA TRP A 213 -3.95 11.51 0.15
C TRP A 213 -5.07 11.97 -0.80
N ALA A 214 -5.45 11.14 -1.78
CA ALA A 214 -6.54 11.45 -2.69
C ALA A 214 -7.91 10.99 -2.19
N VAL A 215 -7.96 10.07 -1.22
CA VAL A 215 -9.22 9.58 -0.64
C VAL A 215 -9.68 10.53 0.47
N ASP A 216 -10.55 11.46 0.12
CA ASP A 216 -11.24 12.33 1.09
C ASP A 216 -12.43 11.57 1.70
N ALA A 217 -12.30 11.20 2.97
CA ALA A 217 -13.28 10.38 3.66
C ALA A 217 -13.53 10.79 5.12
N GLY A 218 -13.07 11.99 5.52
CA GLY A 218 -13.16 12.44 6.92
C GLY A 218 -12.39 11.54 7.91
N LEU A 219 -11.41 10.79 7.42
CA LEU A 219 -10.48 10.01 8.24
C LEU A 219 -9.28 10.88 8.64
N ARG A 220 -8.55 10.41 9.65
CA ARG A 220 -7.22 10.91 10.00
C ARG A 220 -6.18 9.82 9.82
N TYR A 221 -4.94 10.21 9.55
CA TYR A 221 -3.82 9.29 9.36
C TYR A 221 -2.85 9.35 10.55
N GLY A 222 -2.54 8.19 11.12
CA GLY A 222 -1.39 8.03 12.01
C GLY A 222 -0.11 7.88 11.20
N ASP A 223 0.90 8.68 11.54
CA ASP A 223 2.23 8.61 10.93
C ASP A 223 3.11 7.60 11.68
N PRO A 224 3.69 6.58 11.04
CA PRO A 224 4.61 5.67 11.72
C PRO A 224 5.87 6.37 12.28
N ALA A 225 6.27 7.52 11.72
CA ALA A 225 7.36 8.33 12.27
C ALA A 225 6.92 9.24 13.44
N ASP A 226 5.62 9.48 13.60
CA ASP A 226 5.05 10.28 14.68
C ASP A 226 3.72 9.67 15.18
N PRO A 227 3.77 8.52 15.90
CA PRO A 227 2.57 7.76 16.26
C PRO A 227 1.63 8.49 17.22
N GLU A 228 2.09 9.53 17.88
CA GLU A 228 1.30 10.31 18.84
C GLU A 228 0.38 11.34 18.16
N HIS A 229 0.65 11.66 16.88
CA HIS A 229 -0.05 12.71 16.16
C HIS A 229 -0.83 12.17 14.97
N LEU A 230 -2.12 12.51 14.95
CA LEU A 230 -3.00 12.22 13.82
C LEU A 230 -3.03 13.40 12.85
N LEU A 231 -2.94 13.10 11.57
CA LEU A 231 -2.96 14.07 10.48
C LEU A 231 -4.32 14.09 9.82
N ASP A 232 -4.90 15.27 9.66
CA ASP A 232 -6.12 15.44 8.87
C ASP A 232 -5.81 15.21 7.38
N VAL A 233 -6.65 14.43 6.71
CA VAL A 233 -6.47 14.15 5.27
C VAL A 233 -6.82 15.39 4.46
N SER A 234 -5.80 15.97 3.82
CA SER A 234 -5.88 17.18 3.01
C SER A 234 -5.03 17.03 1.76
N ARG A 235 -5.43 17.70 0.67
CA ARG A 235 -4.61 17.77 -0.55
C ARG A 235 -3.27 18.45 -0.29
N ASP A 236 -3.23 19.38 0.66
CA ASP A 236 -2.02 20.08 1.10
C ASP A 236 -1.86 19.87 2.61
N PRO A 237 -1.16 18.80 3.03
CA PRO A 237 -0.92 18.53 4.44
C PRO A 237 0.04 19.54 5.06
N ASP A 238 -0.09 19.78 6.36
CA ASP A 238 0.84 20.62 7.11
C ASP A 238 2.28 20.09 6.94
N PRO A 239 3.23 20.88 6.43
CA PRO A 239 4.61 20.44 6.27
C PRO A 239 5.37 20.36 7.60
N GLY A 240 4.86 20.95 8.69
CA GLY A 240 5.54 21.05 9.99
C GLY A 240 6.07 19.71 10.54
N PRO A 241 5.24 18.66 10.67
CA PRO A 241 5.70 17.35 11.12
C PRO A 241 6.75 16.74 10.19
N LEU A 242 6.55 16.84 8.87
CA LEU A 242 7.52 16.33 7.90
C LEU A 242 8.86 17.07 7.97
N ARG A 243 8.86 18.40 8.17
CA ARG A 243 10.09 19.19 8.35
C ARG A 243 10.89 18.71 9.55
N ARG A 244 10.24 18.48 10.70
CA ARG A 244 10.89 17.95 11.91
C ARG A 244 11.51 16.58 11.66
N GLU A 245 10.78 15.69 10.98
CA GLU A 245 11.30 14.35 10.67
C GLU A 245 12.47 14.40 9.68
N LEU A 246 12.45 15.28 8.67
CA LEU A 246 13.57 15.45 7.74
C LEU A 246 14.83 16.00 8.43
N LEU A 247 14.68 16.95 9.35
CA LEU A 247 15.79 17.44 10.17
C LEU A 247 16.34 16.33 11.08
N ALA A 248 15.46 15.54 11.70
CA ALA A 248 15.85 14.40 12.51
C ALA A 248 16.60 13.35 11.68
N GLU A 249 16.17 13.07 10.45
CA GLU A 249 16.86 12.17 9.54
C GLU A 249 18.25 12.68 9.15
N LEU A 250 18.38 13.96 8.81
CA LEU A 250 19.68 14.57 8.53
C LEU A 250 20.60 14.54 9.75
N ALA A 251 20.05 14.74 10.96
CA ALA A 251 20.81 14.63 12.20
C ALA A 251 21.32 13.20 12.46
N ARG A 252 20.49 12.18 12.17
CA ARG A 252 20.85 10.76 12.35
C ARG A 252 21.85 10.26 11.31
N SER A 253 21.70 10.69 10.06
CA SER A 253 22.37 10.09 8.91
C SER A 253 23.45 10.97 8.27
N GLY A 254 23.56 12.23 8.66
CA GLY A 254 24.42 13.22 8.01
C GLY A 254 23.85 13.73 6.68
N PRO A 255 24.69 14.36 5.84
CA PRO A 255 24.26 14.88 4.54
C PRO A 255 23.65 13.81 3.65
N ARG A 256 22.55 14.15 2.97
CA ARG A 256 21.78 13.25 2.09
C ARG A 256 21.39 13.98 0.81
N THR A 257 21.23 13.23 -0.27
CA THR A 257 20.65 13.77 -1.50
C THR A 257 19.15 14.00 -1.35
N VAL A 258 18.59 14.93 -2.14
CA VAL A 258 17.13 15.15 -2.20
C VAL A 258 16.39 13.85 -2.56
N SER A 259 16.96 12.99 -3.41
CA SER A 259 16.34 11.69 -3.75
C SER A 259 16.31 10.72 -2.57
N GLU A 260 17.36 10.70 -1.75
CA GLU A 260 17.37 9.89 -0.51
C GLU A 260 16.34 10.39 0.49
N LEU A 261 16.19 11.71 0.66
CA LEU A 261 15.19 12.31 1.56
C LEU A 261 13.75 12.11 1.07
N ARG A 262 13.52 12.17 -0.25
CA ARG A 262 12.24 11.80 -0.86
C ARG A 262 11.91 10.33 -0.64
N ARG A 263 12.90 9.44 -0.80
CA ARG A 263 12.75 8.00 -0.53
C ARG A 263 12.45 7.75 0.95
N HIS A 264 13.20 8.38 1.86
CA HIS A 264 12.95 8.34 3.30
C HIS A 264 11.51 8.73 3.61
N THR A 265 11.05 9.86 3.07
CA THR A 265 9.66 10.33 3.23
C THR A 265 8.65 9.26 2.80
N LEU A 266 8.80 8.70 1.58
CA LEU A 266 7.86 7.69 1.06
C LEU A 266 7.83 6.42 1.91
N THR A 267 8.97 6.01 2.49
CA THR A 267 9.04 4.76 3.25
C THR A 267 8.77 4.95 4.72
N ALA A 268 9.22 6.03 5.34
CA ALA A 268 9.22 6.21 6.79
C ALA A 268 8.04 7.03 7.31
N THR A 269 7.37 7.81 6.46
CA THR A 269 6.26 8.70 6.88
C THR A 269 5.01 8.47 6.04
N VAL A 270 3.88 9.11 6.38
CA VAL A 270 2.67 9.05 5.53
C VAL A 270 2.72 9.95 4.30
N TYR A 271 3.69 10.86 4.23
CA TYR A 271 3.74 11.93 3.23
C TYR A 271 4.14 11.44 1.84
N ARG A 272 3.84 12.26 0.83
CA ARG A 272 4.23 12.01 -0.56
C ARG A 272 5.61 12.57 -0.84
N SER A 273 6.21 12.08 -1.91
CA SER A 273 7.46 12.64 -2.43
C SER A 273 7.36 14.14 -2.76
N ALA A 274 6.19 14.62 -3.20
CA ALA A 274 6.00 16.04 -3.49
C ALA A 274 5.97 16.89 -2.21
N ASP A 275 5.51 16.33 -1.09
CA ASP A 275 5.49 16.99 0.21
C ASP A 275 6.92 17.15 0.73
N ALA A 276 7.79 16.16 0.52
CA ALA A 276 9.22 16.26 0.84
C ALA A 276 9.90 17.44 0.15
N VAL A 277 9.63 17.64 -1.15
CA VAL A 277 10.21 18.78 -1.90
C VAL A 277 9.72 20.12 -1.35
N ARG A 278 8.43 20.22 -1.01
CA ARG A 278 7.87 21.45 -0.40
C ARG A 278 8.48 21.71 0.98
N ALA A 279 8.59 20.68 1.82
CA ALA A 279 9.19 20.78 3.14
C ALA A 279 10.67 21.19 3.06
N LEU A 280 11.47 20.56 2.19
CA LEU A 280 12.87 20.89 1.99
C LEU A 280 13.08 22.31 1.46
N THR A 281 12.24 22.75 0.51
CA THR A 281 12.30 24.13 0.01
C THR A 281 12.10 25.11 1.16
N GLY A 282 11.08 24.87 2.00
CA GLY A 282 10.84 25.68 3.19
C GLY A 282 12.00 25.67 4.19
N LEU A 283 12.61 24.51 4.45
CA LEU A 283 13.77 24.42 5.35
C LEU A 283 14.99 25.17 4.82
N VAL A 284 15.19 25.19 3.49
CA VAL A 284 16.25 25.98 2.84
C VAL A 284 15.96 27.47 2.98
N ASP A 285 14.72 27.87 2.70
CA ASP A 285 14.29 29.28 2.77
C ASP A 285 14.39 29.83 4.20
N ASP A 286 14.10 28.99 5.21
CA ASP A 286 14.20 29.32 6.63
C ASP A 286 15.65 29.22 7.16
N GLY A 287 16.59 28.72 6.35
CA GLY A 287 18.00 28.60 6.70
C GLY A 287 18.33 27.47 7.69
N GLU A 288 17.42 26.52 7.90
CA GLU A 288 17.63 25.37 8.78
C GLU A 288 18.49 24.27 8.15
N VAL A 289 18.51 24.22 6.82
CA VAL A 289 19.37 23.32 6.03
C VAL A 289 20.09 24.09 4.94
N VAL A 290 21.24 23.56 4.53
CA VAL A 290 22.05 24.09 3.44
C VAL A 290 22.02 23.12 2.28
N ARG A 291 21.99 23.68 1.06
CA ARG A 291 22.07 22.94 -0.21
C ARG A 291 23.40 23.20 -0.88
N GLU A 292 23.92 22.24 -1.63
CA GLU A 292 25.21 22.37 -2.31
C GLU A 292 25.20 23.43 -3.42
N ARG A 293 24.10 23.57 -4.18
CA ARG A 293 24.01 24.58 -5.24
C ARG A 293 23.39 25.86 -4.69
N GLU A 294 23.93 27.01 -5.10
CA GLU A 294 23.48 28.31 -4.60
C GLU A 294 22.05 28.69 -5.03
N SER A 295 21.54 28.18 -6.17
CA SER A 295 20.22 28.56 -6.68
C SER A 295 19.56 27.50 -7.57
N GLY A 296 18.28 27.70 -7.91
CA GLY A 296 17.51 26.81 -8.79
C GLY A 296 16.60 25.84 -8.03
N ARG A 297 15.94 24.93 -8.76
CA ARG A 297 15.10 23.89 -8.15
C ARG A 297 15.97 22.83 -7.49
N LEU A 298 15.47 22.26 -6.38
CA LEU A 298 16.10 21.12 -5.71
C LEU A 298 16.12 19.91 -6.65
N ALA A 299 17.30 19.60 -7.19
CA ALA A 299 17.49 18.46 -8.06
C ALA A 299 17.70 17.19 -7.24
N GLY A 300 17.39 16.03 -7.81
CA GLY A 300 17.43 14.77 -7.08
C GLY A 300 18.82 14.38 -6.55
N ASP A 301 19.88 14.78 -7.23
CA ASP A 301 21.28 14.49 -6.91
C ASP A 301 21.90 15.51 -5.94
N GLU A 302 21.17 16.55 -5.58
CA GLU A 302 21.68 17.65 -4.76
C GLU A 302 21.77 17.24 -3.29
N PHE A 303 22.92 17.47 -2.67
CA PHE A 303 23.12 17.23 -1.24
C PHE A 303 22.49 18.33 -0.38
N ILE A 304 21.84 17.89 0.69
CA ILE A 304 21.27 18.68 1.77
C ILE A 304 21.95 18.28 3.07
N SER A 305 22.32 19.27 3.88
CA SER A 305 22.87 19.08 5.23
C SER A 305 22.22 20.05 6.21
N LEU A 306 22.28 19.75 7.50
CA LEU A 306 21.88 20.72 8.54
C LEU A 306 22.71 22.00 8.41
N ALA A 307 22.10 23.14 8.70
CA ALA A 307 22.84 24.38 8.92
C ALA A 307 23.70 24.25 10.19
N GLY A 308 24.95 24.73 10.11
CA GLY A 308 25.92 24.70 11.21
C GLY A 308 25.71 25.80 12.23
#